data_AF-A0A958F2K2-F1
#
_entry.id   AF-A0A958F2K2-F1
#
_cell.length_a   1.000
_cell.length_b   1.000
_cell.length_c   1.000
_cell.angle_alpha   90.00
_cell.angle_beta   90.00
_cell.angle_gamma   90.00
#
_symmetry.space_group_name_H-M   'P 1'
#
loop_
_entity.id
_entity.type
_entity.pdbx_description
1 polymer ?
#
loop_
_entity_poly.entity_id
_entity_poly.type
_entity_poly.pdbx_seq_one_letter_code
_entity_poly.pdbx_strand_id
1 'polypeptide(L)'
;MPAHNPEHQPRHLLIVLGDQLSTTAPIFDDADPKADAIWMAENAEETTHVWCHKLRIAFFFSAMRHFRDTLRVRGFTVHYTEMGENPADDRGKNFAEILAKDIQSLK
;
A
#
# COMPACT_ATOMS: atom_id res chain seq x y z
N MET A 1 5.08 23.81 -9.58
CA MET A 1 4.83 22.49 -8.97
C MET A 1 6.11 21.70 -9.12
N PRO A 2 6.91 21.43 -8.07
CA PRO A 2 8.09 20.61 -8.28
C PRO A 2 7.63 19.17 -8.49
N ALA A 3 7.86 18.68 -9.71
CA ALA A 3 7.68 17.30 -10.11
C ALA A 3 8.66 16.40 -9.35
N HIS A 4 8.20 15.21 -9.02
CA HIS A 4 8.98 14.14 -8.42
C HIS A 4 10.18 13.77 -9.30
N ASN A 5 11.36 13.62 -8.68
CA ASN A 5 12.51 12.95 -9.28
C ASN A 5 12.47 11.46 -8.87
N PRO A 6 12.21 10.52 -9.79
CA PRO A 6 12.11 9.08 -9.49
C PRO A 6 13.44 8.42 -9.05
N GLU A 7 14.52 9.18 -8.92
CA GLU A 7 15.87 8.67 -8.60
C GLU A 7 16.29 8.79 -7.13
N HIS A 8 15.36 9.07 -6.20
CA HIS A 8 15.73 9.15 -4.78
C HIS A 8 14.97 8.15 -3.93
N GLN A 9 15.73 7.24 -3.30
CA GLN A 9 15.23 6.29 -2.32
C GLN A 9 14.54 7.05 -1.17
N PRO A 10 13.34 6.64 -0.74
CA PRO A 10 12.65 7.31 0.36
C PRO A 10 13.45 7.18 1.66
N ARG A 11 13.42 8.23 2.50
CA ARG A 11 14.02 8.22 3.84
C ARG A 11 13.41 7.12 4.68
N HIS A 12 12.08 7.07 4.74
CA HIS A 12 11.33 5.98 5.37
C HIS A 12 10.28 5.40 4.41
N LEU A 13 10.12 4.08 4.46
CA LEU A 13 9.01 3.37 3.82
C LEU A 13 7.98 3.00 4.89
N LEU A 14 6.86 3.69 4.90
CA LEU A 14 5.77 3.49 5.85
C LEU A 14 4.82 2.40 5.32
N ILE A 15 4.80 1.24 5.97
CA ILE A 15 3.93 0.12 5.59
C ILE A 15 2.55 0.33 6.21
N VAL A 16 1.50 0.33 5.39
CA VAL A 16 0.11 0.42 5.84
C VAL A 16 -0.68 -0.77 5.30
N LEU A 17 -1.24 -1.57 6.22
CA LEU A 17 -2.06 -2.73 5.90
C LEU A 17 -3.57 -2.41 5.95
N GLY A 18 -4.39 -3.35 5.49
CA GLY A 18 -5.83 -3.14 5.30
C GLY A 18 -6.65 -2.87 6.57
N ASP A 19 -6.12 -3.18 7.75
CA ASP A 19 -6.73 -2.90 9.06
C ASP A 19 -6.24 -1.59 9.70
N GLN A 20 -5.28 -0.89 9.07
CA GLN A 20 -4.59 0.28 9.62
C GLN A 20 -5.01 1.60 8.93
N LEU A 21 -6.19 1.62 8.29
CA LEU A 21 -6.65 2.72 7.42
C LEU A 21 -7.17 3.94 8.22
N SER A 22 -6.28 4.59 8.96
CA SER A 22 -6.58 5.79 9.74
C SER A 22 -5.63 6.93 9.41
N THR A 23 -6.17 8.09 9.02
CA THR A 23 -5.36 9.27 8.66
C THR A 23 -4.68 9.93 9.86
N THR A 24 -5.10 9.59 11.08
CA THR A 24 -4.57 10.07 12.35
C THR A 24 -3.76 8.99 13.08
N ALA A 25 -3.31 7.96 12.37
CA ALA A 25 -2.45 6.93 12.95
C ALA A 25 -1.07 7.53 13.30
N PRO A 26 -0.43 7.10 14.40
CA PRO A 26 0.87 7.63 14.83
C PRO A 26 2.00 7.50 13.80
N ILE A 27 1.87 6.55 12.85
CA ILE A 27 2.82 6.40 11.74
C ILE A 27 2.95 7.67 10.87
N PHE A 28 1.97 8.59 10.96
CA PHE A 28 1.95 9.83 10.19
C PHE A 28 2.39 11.07 10.99
N ASP A 29 2.66 10.98 12.29
CA ASP A 29 2.91 12.16 13.13
C ASP A 29 4.23 12.88 12.75
N ASP A 30 5.28 12.11 12.43
CA ASP A 30 6.61 12.63 12.02
C ASP A 30 6.93 12.36 10.54
N ALA A 31 5.92 11.96 9.76
CA ALA A 31 6.10 11.62 8.35
C ALA A 31 6.21 12.88 7.47
N ASP A 32 7.23 12.93 6.62
CA ASP A 32 7.41 13.99 5.62
C ASP A 32 6.94 13.49 4.24
N PRO A 33 5.83 14.01 3.67
CA PRO A 33 5.34 13.59 2.36
C PRO A 33 6.34 13.78 1.20
N LYS A 34 7.38 14.60 1.38
CA LYS A 34 8.41 14.84 0.35
C LYS A 34 9.61 13.91 0.46
N ALA A 35 9.84 13.30 1.62
CA ALA A 35 11.00 12.46 1.89
C ALA A 35 10.64 10.99 2.18
N ASP A 36 9.43 10.74 2.68
CA ASP A 36 8.93 9.42 3.02
C ASP A 36 7.93 8.93 1.97
N ALA A 37 7.82 7.61 1.83
CA ALA A 37 6.87 6.96 0.94
C ALA A 37 6.02 5.95 1.70
N ILE A 38 4.81 5.72 1.22
CA ILE A 38 3.89 4.74 1.79
C ILE A 38 3.85 3.52 0.87
N TRP A 39 3.90 2.33 1.46
CA TRP A 39 3.71 1.07 0.77
C TRP A 39 2.43 0.39 1.24
N MET A 40 1.63 -0.06 0.27
CA MET A 40 0.37 -0.79 0.46
C MET A 40 0.24 -1.87 -0.61
N ALA A 41 -0.36 -3.00 -0.27
CA ALA A 41 -0.65 -4.06 -1.24
C ALA A 41 -1.98 -4.75 -0.91
N GLU A 42 -2.72 -5.12 -1.94
CA GLU A 42 -3.87 -6.03 -1.83
C GLU A 42 -3.38 -7.48 -1.92
N ASN A 43 -3.89 -8.36 -1.05
CA ASN A 43 -3.67 -9.80 -1.16
C ASN A 43 -4.85 -10.59 -0.59
N ALA A 44 -5.44 -11.47 -1.41
CA ALA A 44 -6.53 -12.34 -0.98
C ALA A 44 -6.06 -13.43 0.01
N GLU A 45 -4.87 -14.00 -0.16
CA GLU A 45 -4.45 -15.16 0.64
C GLU A 45 -4.36 -14.81 2.13
N GLU A 46 -3.77 -13.65 2.44
CA GLU A 46 -3.66 -13.09 3.80
C GLU A 46 -5.01 -12.64 4.39
N THR A 47 -6.02 -12.37 3.56
CA THR A 47 -7.39 -12.01 4.00
C THR A 47 -8.32 -13.24 4.10
N THR A 48 -7.88 -14.40 3.64
CA THR A 48 -8.61 -15.69 3.67
C THR A 48 -8.24 -16.61 4.84
N HIS A 49 -7.22 -16.25 5.65
CA HIS A 49 -6.87 -17.02 6.86
C HIS A 49 -8.00 -17.12 7.89
N VAL A 50 -9.01 -16.26 7.78
CA VAL A 50 -10.33 -16.42 8.38
C VAL A 50 -11.32 -16.51 7.24
N TRP A 51 -12.25 -17.47 7.27
CA TRP A 51 -13.28 -17.63 6.24
C TRP A 51 -14.06 -16.31 6.08
N CYS A 52 -13.70 -15.53 5.07
CA CYS A 52 -14.27 -14.22 4.78
C CYS A 52 -15.18 -14.35 3.55
N HIS A 53 -16.45 -13.96 3.72
CA HIS A 53 -17.35 -13.78 2.58
C HIS A 53 -16.74 -12.79 1.57
N LYS A 54 -16.86 -13.08 0.27
CA LYS A 54 -16.34 -12.24 -0.85
C LYS A 54 -16.66 -10.75 -0.72
N LEU A 55 -17.82 -10.42 -0.15
CA LEU A 55 -18.25 -9.04 0.12
C LEU A 55 -17.31 -8.29 1.08
N ARG A 56 -16.78 -8.98 2.09
CA ARG A 56 -15.85 -8.40 3.06
C ARG A 56 -14.51 -8.07 2.41
N ILE A 57 -14.00 -8.94 1.54
CA ILE A 57 -12.78 -8.70 0.76
C ILE A 57 -12.97 -7.48 -0.16
N ALA A 58 -14.08 -7.44 -0.90
CA ALA A 58 -14.40 -6.31 -1.77
C ALA A 58 -14.52 -4.99 -0.98
N PHE A 59 -15.15 -5.02 0.19
CA PHE A 59 -15.25 -3.86 1.08
C PHE A 59 -13.86 -3.39 1.55
N PHE A 60 -13.00 -4.32 1.99
CA PHE A 60 -11.64 -3.99 2.44
C PHE A 60 -10.80 -3.37 1.33
N PHE A 61 -10.76 -3.98 0.15
CA PHE A 61 -9.99 -3.45 -0.98
C PHE A 61 -10.51 -2.08 -1.43
N SER A 62 -11.83 -1.90 -1.46
CA SER A 62 -12.42 -0.58 -1.71
C SER A 62 -11.93 0.46 -0.68
N ALA A 63 -11.99 0.15 0.62
CA ALA A 63 -11.49 1.04 1.66
C ALA A 63 -9.99 1.36 1.51
N MET A 64 -9.17 0.36 1.18
CA MET A 64 -7.72 0.54 0.94
C MET A 64 -7.45 1.45 -0.25
N ARG A 65 -8.18 1.29 -1.36
CA ARG A 65 -8.06 2.15 -2.56
C ARG A 65 -8.46 3.59 -2.26
N HIS A 66 -9.55 3.80 -1.54
CA HIS A 66 -9.96 5.15 -1.09
C HIS A 66 -8.94 5.77 -0.13
N PHE A 67 -8.35 4.98 0.76
CA PHE A 67 -7.31 5.46 1.67
C PHE A 67 -6.03 5.85 0.93
N ARG A 68 -5.58 5.03 -0.03
CA ARG A 68 -4.47 5.35 -0.95
C ARG A 68 -4.68 6.71 -1.62
N ASP A 69 -5.87 6.95 -2.15
CA ASP A 69 -6.18 8.20 -2.86
C ASP A 69 -6.20 9.39 -1.89
N THR A 70 -6.70 9.20 -0.67
CA THR A 70 -6.64 10.20 0.41
C THR A 70 -5.19 10.57 0.75
N LEU A 71 -4.30 9.58 0.87
CA LEU A 71 -2.88 9.80 1.15
C LEU A 71 -2.15 10.51 0.00
N ARG A 72 -2.47 10.17 -1.25
CA ARG A 72 -1.95 10.87 -2.43
C ARG A 72 -2.38 12.33 -2.48
N VAL A 73 -3.64 12.62 -2.14
CA VAL A 73 -4.14 14.01 -2.01
C VAL A 73 -3.40 14.78 -0.91
N ARG A 74 -3.00 14.11 0.18
CA ARG A 74 -2.16 14.70 1.23
C ARG A 74 -0.70 14.92 0.81
N GLY A 75 -0.32 14.53 -0.41
CA GLY A 75 1.00 14.76 -0.98
C GLY A 75 2.00 13.63 -0.78
N PHE A 76 1.58 12.50 -0.19
CA PHE A 76 2.46 11.34 -0.06
C PHE A 76 2.65 10.63 -1.40
N THR A 77 3.87 10.13 -1.61
CA THR A 77 4.11 9.08 -2.61
C THR A 77 3.57 7.77 -2.05
N VAL A 78 2.67 7.11 -2.80
CA VAL A 78 2.07 5.83 -2.39
C VAL A 78 2.32 4.76 -3.44
N HIS A 79 3.19 3.81 -3.09
CA HIS A 79 3.43 2.57 -3.82
C HIS A 79 2.32 1.57 -3.46
N TYR A 80 1.43 1.34 -4.41
CA TYR A 80 0.23 0.55 -4.20
C TYR A 80 0.19 -0.59 -5.21
N THR A 81 0.14 -1.83 -4.72
CA THR A 81 -0.09 -3.02 -5.54
C THR A 81 -1.56 -3.42 -5.46
N GLU A 82 -2.29 -3.26 -6.57
CA GLU A 82 -3.66 -3.78 -6.71
C GLU A 82 -3.62 -5.28 -7.04
N MET A 83 -4.61 -6.03 -6.53
CA MET A 83 -4.79 -7.43 -6.85
C MET A 83 -5.40 -7.56 -8.24
N GLY A 84 -4.91 -8.53 -9.03
CA GLY A 84 -5.42 -8.78 -10.37
C GLY A 84 -6.82 -9.41 -10.36
N GLU A 85 -7.49 -9.40 -11.52
CA GLU A 85 -8.71 -10.20 -11.71
C GLU A 85 -8.42 -11.71 -11.71
N ASN A 86 -7.21 -12.09 -12.13
CA ASN A 86 -6.73 -13.46 -12.19
C ASN A 86 -5.59 -13.66 -11.17
N PRO A 87 -5.70 -14.63 -10.23
CA PRO A 87 -4.65 -14.92 -9.26
C PRO A 87 -3.27 -15.25 -9.87
N ALA A 88 -3.23 -15.69 -11.13
CA ALA A 88 -1.96 -15.96 -11.82
C ALA A 88 -1.15 -14.68 -12.11
N ASP A 89 -1.81 -13.53 -12.15
CA ASP A 89 -1.20 -12.23 -12.42
C ASP A 89 -0.80 -11.49 -11.13
N ASP A 90 -1.07 -12.08 -9.96
CA ASP A 90 -0.75 -11.46 -8.68
C ASP A 90 0.76 -11.34 -8.48
N ARG A 91 1.16 -10.22 -7.87
CA ARG A 91 2.57 -9.84 -7.73
C ARG A 91 3.35 -10.73 -6.77
N GLY A 92 2.67 -11.46 -5.89
CA GLY A 92 3.26 -12.40 -4.94
C GLY A 92 2.19 -13.09 -4.10
N LYS A 93 2.56 -14.14 -3.38
CA LYS A 93 1.61 -14.95 -2.59
C LYS A 93 1.27 -14.34 -1.23
N ASN A 94 2.21 -13.58 -0.68
CA ASN A 94 2.08 -12.92 0.63
C ASN A 94 2.69 -11.52 0.58
N PHE A 95 2.43 -10.72 1.61
CA PHE A 95 2.94 -9.35 1.69
C PHE A 95 4.47 -9.28 1.67
N ALA A 96 5.16 -10.26 2.26
CA ALA A 96 6.61 -10.28 2.29
C ALA A 96 7.21 -10.45 0.88
N GLU A 97 6.65 -11.34 0.06
CA GLU A 97 7.07 -11.53 -1.33
C GLU A 97 6.82 -10.29 -2.19
N ILE A 98 5.63 -9.67 -2.05
CA ILE A 98 5.30 -8.45 -2.79
C ILE A 98 6.25 -7.32 -2.39
N LEU A 99 6.45 -7.10 -1.08
CA LEU A 99 7.34 -6.07 -0.57
C LEU A 99 8.79 -6.29 -1.01
N ALA A 100 9.29 -7.54 -0.98
CA ALA A 100 10.65 -7.87 -1.40
C ALA A 100 10.89 -7.56 -2.89
N LYS A 101 9.87 -7.73 -3.74
CA LYS A 101 9.91 -7.34 -5.16
C LYS A 101 9.84 -5.83 -5.32
N ASP A 102 8.98 -5.16 -4.55
CA ASP A 102 8.77 -3.72 -4.65
C ASP A 102 9.98 -2.92 -4.18
N ILE A 103 10.62 -3.32 -3.08
CA ILE A 103 11.83 -2.67 -2.57
C ILE A 103 12.95 -2.66 -3.61
N GLN A 104 13.05 -3.66 -4.49
CA GLN A 104 14.04 -3.67 -5.56
C GLN A 104 13.80 -2.56 -6.60
N SER A 105 12.54 -2.15 -6.80
CA SER A 105 12.17 -1.03 -7.67
C SER A 105 12.23 0.34 -6.99
N LEU A 106 12.48 0.38 -5.68
CA LEU A 106 12.63 1.60 -4.87
C LEU A 106 14.09 2.01 -4.62
N LYS A 107 15.04 1.22 -5.13
CA LYS A 107 16.49 1.50 -5.11
C LYS A 107 16.92 2.11 -6.42
#